data_AF-A0A954LI75-F1
#
_entry.id   AF-A0A954LI75-F1
#
_cell.length_a   1.000
_cell.length_b   1.000
_cell.length_c   1.000
_cell.angle_alpha   90.00
_cell.angle_beta   90.00
_cell.angle_gamma   90.00
#
_symmetry.space_group_name_H-M   'P 1'
#
loop_
_entity.id
_entity.type
_entity.pdbx_description
1 polymer ?
#
loop_
_entity_poly.entity_id
_entity_poly.type
_entity_poly.pdbx_seq_one_letter_code
_entity_poly.pdbx_strand_id
1 'polypeptide(L)'
;MKVRKEQSQAGFVAIRRRGSRMIQRLNALPAHDWQTAFIDIPKRRHQRISYVDEFITLGGNAGEIRQVVVKGLDRDQPTLFLANNFEITVRKFD
;
A
#
# COMPACT_ATOMS: atom_id res chain seq x y z
N MET A 1 -32.70 14.90 -20.71
CA MET A 1 -32.15 13.78 -19.92
C MET A 1 -30.64 13.96 -19.83
N LYS A 2 -30.13 14.45 -18.70
CA LYS A 2 -28.69 14.56 -18.44
C LYS A 2 -28.46 13.79 -17.15
N VAL A 3 -28.22 12.50 -17.28
CA VAL A 3 -27.85 11.67 -16.14
C VAL A 3 -26.45 12.12 -15.73
N ARG A 4 -26.36 12.95 -14.69
CA ARG A 4 -25.10 13.08 -13.94
C ARG A 4 -24.86 11.70 -13.34
N LYS A 5 -23.85 10.99 -13.82
CA LYS A 5 -23.27 9.90 -13.02
C LYS A 5 -22.70 10.58 -11.78
N GLU A 6 -23.45 10.53 -10.69
CA GLU A 6 -22.82 10.53 -9.37
C GLU A 6 -21.83 9.38 -9.40
N GLN A 7 -20.55 9.71 -9.56
CA GLN A 7 -19.50 8.76 -9.29
C GLN A 7 -19.50 8.59 -7.78
N SER A 8 -20.25 7.60 -7.29
CA SER A 8 -19.89 6.97 -6.02
C SER A 8 -18.39 6.68 -6.09
N GLN A 9 -17.61 7.34 -5.24
CA GLN A 9 -16.15 7.22 -5.23
C GLN A 9 -15.81 5.82 -4.70
N ALA A 10 -15.97 4.82 -5.56
CA ALA A 10 -15.71 3.43 -5.23
C ALA A 10 -14.27 3.32 -4.72
N GLY A 11 -14.10 2.65 -3.58
CA GLY A 11 -12.78 2.33 -3.06
C GLY A 11 -12.03 1.46 -4.06
N PHE A 12 -10.78 1.80 -4.35
CA PHE A 12 -9.89 1.00 -5.17
C PHE A 12 -8.59 0.69 -4.44
N VAL A 13 -7.98 -0.42 -4.84
CA VAL A 13 -6.58 -0.75 -4.56
C VAL A 13 -5.91 -1.13 -5.88
N ALA A 14 -4.78 -0.52 -6.19
CA ALA A 14 -4.01 -0.79 -7.40
C ALA A 14 -2.55 -1.12 -7.07
N ILE A 15 -1.93 -2.01 -7.85
CA ILE A 15 -0.49 -2.28 -7.74
C ILE A 15 0.28 -1.22 -8.53
N ARG A 16 1.21 -0.53 -7.88
CA ARG A 16 2.07 0.47 -8.50
C ARG A 16 3.36 -0.16 -9.03
N ARG A 17 3.78 0.28 -10.22
CA ARG A 17 5.10 -0.07 -10.76
C ARG A 17 6.22 0.45 -9.86
N ARG A 18 7.29 -0.34 -9.74
CA ARG A 18 8.49 0.00 -8.97
C ARG A 18 9.39 0.94 -9.78
N GLY A 19 9.56 2.17 -9.31
CA GLY A 19 10.58 3.09 -9.83
C GLY A 19 11.90 2.91 -9.08
N SER A 20 13.04 3.00 -9.76
CA SER A 20 14.37 2.82 -9.17
C SER A 20 14.60 3.72 -7.95
N ARG A 21 14.30 5.01 -8.05
CA ARG A 21 14.41 5.98 -6.96
C ARG A 21 13.52 5.62 -5.75
N MET A 22 12.33 5.09 -6.01
CA MET A 22 11.41 4.65 -4.94
C MET A 22 11.99 3.45 -4.20
N ILE A 23 12.52 2.46 -4.92
CA ILE A 23 13.16 1.29 -4.32
C ILE A 23 14.41 1.69 -3.52
N GLN A 24 15.24 2.59 -4.04
CA GLN A 24 16.40 3.12 -3.32
C GLN A 24 15.99 3.78 -2.00
N ARG A 25 14.97 4.66 -2.01
CA ARG A 25 14.42 5.26 -0.79
C ARG A 25 13.96 4.20 0.20
N LEU A 26 13.16 3.24 -0.25
CA LEU A 26 12.61 2.17 0.59
C LEU A 26 13.69 1.25 1.20
N ASN A 27 14.81 1.07 0.50
CA ASN A 27 15.95 0.32 1.01
C ASN A 27 16.79 1.11 2.03
N ALA A 28 16.74 2.45 1.95
CA ALA A 28 17.41 3.33 2.91
C ALA A 28 16.59 3.62 4.17
N LEU A 29 15.31 3.23 4.21
CA LEU A 29 14.47 3.42 5.39
C LEU A 29 15.02 2.59 6.57
N PRO A 30 15.16 3.19 7.77
CA PRO A 30 15.54 2.47 8.96
C PRO A 30 14.49 1.42 9.35
N ALA A 31 14.92 0.38 10.05
CA ALA A 31 14.04 -0.73 10.41
C ALA A 31 12.81 -0.31 11.26
N HIS A 32 12.94 0.76 12.06
CA HIS A 32 11.84 1.25 12.90
C HIS A 32 10.70 1.91 12.11
N ASP A 33 10.95 2.34 10.87
CA ASP A 33 9.90 2.87 9.99
C ASP A 33 9.02 1.75 9.42
N TRP A 34 9.50 0.50 9.47
CA TRP A 34 8.75 -0.66 9.03
C TRP A 34 7.92 -1.23 10.17
N GLN A 35 6.61 -1.22 9.99
CA GLN A 35 5.67 -1.91 10.86
C GLN A 35 5.65 -3.40 10.53
N THR A 36 5.37 -4.26 11.50
CA THR A 36 5.20 -5.70 11.28
C THR A 36 3.71 -6.04 11.32
N ALA A 37 3.26 -6.92 10.42
CA ALA A 37 1.94 -7.53 10.49
C ALA A 37 2.03 -9.04 10.21
N PHE A 38 1.01 -9.76 10.66
CA PHE A 38 0.84 -11.19 10.40
C PHE A 38 -0.34 -11.39 9.45
N ILE A 39 -0.15 -12.23 8.44
CA ILE A 39 -1.18 -12.60 7.48
C ILE A 39 -1.68 -13.98 7.87
N ASP A 40 -2.85 -14.01 8.51
CA ASP A 40 -3.52 -15.24 8.92
C ASP A 40 -4.18 -15.96 7.72
N ILE A 41 -3.33 -16.53 6.87
CA ILE A 41 -3.73 -17.44 5.80
C ILE A 41 -3.02 -18.77 6.08
N PRO A 42 -3.74 -19.83 6.51
CA PRO A 42 -3.14 -21.07 7.01
C PRO A 42 -2.16 -21.76 6.03
N LYS A 43 -2.38 -21.60 4.72
CA LYS A 43 -1.56 -22.23 3.67
C LYS A 43 -0.36 -21.39 3.22
N ARG A 44 -0.17 -20.19 3.78
CA ARG A 44 0.89 -19.27 3.34
C ARG A 44 2.21 -19.57 4.06
N ARG A 45 3.30 -19.70 3.30
CA ARG A 45 4.65 -19.94 3.86
C ARG A 45 5.17 -18.75 4.68
N HIS A 46 5.03 -17.54 4.15
CA HIS A 46 5.48 -16.31 4.82
C HIS A 46 4.28 -15.53 5.33
N GLN A 47 3.95 -15.75 6.60
CA GLN A 47 2.84 -15.06 7.27
C GLN A 47 3.28 -13.73 7.88
N ARG A 48 4.55 -13.60 8.28
CA ARG A 48 5.10 -12.33 8.78
C ARG A 48 5.48 -11.42 7.62
N ILE A 49 4.89 -10.24 7.57
CA ILE A 49 5.23 -9.18 6.62
C ILE A 49 5.74 -7.94 7.35
N SER A 50 6.46 -7.10 6.61
CA SER A 50 6.80 -5.75 7.05
C SER A 50 6.19 -4.75 6.09
N TYR A 51 5.64 -3.66 6.60
CA TYR A 51 4.99 -2.66 5.77
C TYR A 51 5.29 -1.23 6.21
N VAL A 52 5.19 -0.31 5.25
CA VAL A 52 5.15 1.14 5.44
C VAL A 52 3.81 1.62 4.91
N ASP A 53 3.14 2.49 5.65
CA ASP A 53 1.87 3.10 5.27
C ASP A 53 2.07 4.61 5.27
N GLU A 54 1.91 5.24 4.11
CA GLU A 54 2.25 6.65 3.89
C GLU A 54 1.25 7.30 2.93
N PHE A 55 1.03 8.60 3.09
CA PHE A 55 0.33 9.42 2.12
C PHE A 55 1.34 10.00 1.13
N ILE A 56 1.02 9.96 -0.17
CA ILE A 56 1.86 10.51 -1.23
C ILE A 56 1.03 11.36 -2.18
N THR A 57 1.69 12.32 -2.82
CA THR A 57 1.10 13.03 -3.96
C THR A 57 1.54 12.36 -5.27
N LEU A 58 0.58 12.01 -6.12
CA LEU A 58 0.88 11.59 -7.49
C LEU A 58 1.06 12.83 -8.39
N GLY A 59 1.99 12.75 -9.34
CA GLY A 59 2.19 13.82 -10.31
C GLY A 59 0.93 14.03 -11.17
N GLY A 60 0.65 15.29 -11.52
CA GLY A 60 -0.49 15.68 -12.35
C GLY A 60 -1.82 15.61 -11.59
N ASN A 61 -2.16 16.67 -10.84
CA ASN A 61 -3.48 16.97 -10.25
C ASN A 61 -4.31 15.83 -9.63
N ALA A 62 -3.70 14.68 -9.32
CA ALA A 62 -4.40 13.50 -8.81
C ALA A 62 -4.65 13.56 -7.30
N GLY A 63 -4.15 14.62 -6.63
CA GLY A 63 -4.28 14.79 -5.19
C GLY A 63 -3.40 13.83 -4.39
N GLU A 64 -3.73 13.71 -3.10
CA GLU A 64 -3.12 12.77 -2.19
C GLU A 64 -3.72 11.37 -2.37
N ILE A 65 -2.89 10.35 -2.24
CA ILE A 65 -3.28 8.94 -2.27
C ILE A 65 -2.51 8.19 -1.19
N ARG A 66 -3.11 7.15 -0.63
CA ARG A 66 -2.43 6.29 0.32
C ARG A 66 -1.59 5.28 -0.42
N GLN A 67 -0.35 5.12 0.01
CA GLN A 67 0.57 4.10 -0.46
C GLN A 67 0.91 3.15 0.68
N VAL A 68 0.66 1.85 0.46
CA VAL A 68 1.09 0.79 1.37
C VAL A 68 2.18 -0.02 0.69
N VAL A 69 3.38 -0.03 1.26
CA VAL A 69 4.53 -0.77 0.75
C VAL A 69 4.75 -1.99 1.61
N VAL A 70 4.80 -3.18 1.02
CA VAL A 70 4.87 -4.45 1.75
C VAL A 70 6.07 -5.28 1.30
N LYS A 71 6.86 -5.75 2.27
CA LYS A 71 7.91 -6.78 2.14
C LYS A 71 7.42 -8.11 2.72
N GLY A 72 7.98 -9.23 2.24
CA GLY A 72 7.64 -10.57 2.73
C GLY A 72 6.46 -11.23 2.00
N LEU A 73 6.04 -10.70 0.84
CA LEU A 73 4.99 -11.29 0.01
C LEU A 73 5.52 -12.33 -1.00
N ASP A 74 6.54 -13.10 -0.64
CA ASP A 74 7.19 -14.07 -1.55
C ASP A 74 7.81 -13.42 -2.80
N ARG A 75 8.33 -12.19 -2.64
CA ARG A 75 9.00 -11.40 -3.69
C ARG A 75 10.25 -10.73 -3.09
N ASP A 76 11.32 -10.67 -3.87
CA ASP A 76 12.58 -10.05 -3.44
C ASP A 76 12.43 -8.53 -3.22
N GLN A 77 11.68 -7.87 -4.10
CA GLN A 77 11.41 -6.44 -3.98
C GLN A 77 10.07 -6.16 -3.31
N PRO A 78 9.94 -5.03 -2.59
CA PRO A 78 8.67 -4.60 -2.01
C PRO A 78 7.56 -4.50 -3.06
N THR A 79 6.33 -4.86 -2.65
CA THR A 79 5.12 -4.60 -3.44
C THR A 79 4.49 -3.30 -2.98
N LEU A 80 4.11 -2.44 -3.93
CA LEU A 80 3.53 -1.13 -3.63
C LEU A 80 2.06 -1.15 -4.04
N PHE A 81 1.19 -0.82 -3.10
CA PHE A 81 -0.24 -0.66 -3.31
C PHE A 81 -0.61 0.82 -3.20
N LEU A 82 -1.55 1.25 -4.03
CA LEU A 82 -2.18 2.56 -3.96
C LEU A 82 -3.65 2.38 -3.63
N ALA A 83 -4.18 3.19 -2.72
CA ALA A 83 -5.59 3.18 -2.34
C ALA A 83 -6.13 4.61 -2.19
N ASN A 84 -7.36 4.82 -2.63
CA ASN A 84 -8.12 6.06 -2.39
C ASN A 84 -8.94 6.03 -1.09
N ASN A 85 -8.78 4.98 -0.28
CA ASN A 85 -9.43 4.88 1.03
C ASN A 85 -8.42 5.18 2.13
N PHE A 86 -8.75 6.19 2.94
CA PHE A 86 -7.92 6.72 4.02
C PHE A 86 -8.39 6.28 5.42
N GLU A 87 -9.56 5.65 5.51
CA GLU A 87 -10.22 5.31 6.77
C GLU A 87 -9.92 3.88 7.24
N ILE A 88 -9.56 2.98 6.31
CA ILE A 88 -9.28 1.58 6.66
C ILE A 88 -8.01 1.49 7.50
N THR A 89 -8.15 1.05 8.74
CA THR A 89 -7.04 0.81 9.65
C THR A 89 -6.50 -0.62 9.52
N VAL A 90 -5.27 -0.82 9.97
CA VAL A 90 -4.65 -2.15 10.02
C VAL A 90 -5.44 -3.02 10.99
N ARG A 91 -5.84 -4.21 10.54
CA ARG A 91 -6.45 -5.21 11.42
C ARG A 91 -5.42 -5.62 12.48
N LYS A 92 -5.69 -5.27 13.74
CA LYS A 92 -4.93 -5.77 14.88
C LYS A 92 -5.34 -7.21 15.13
N PHE A 93 -4.36 -8.07 15.37
CA PHE A 93 -4.58 -9.42 15.87
C PHE A 93 -4.30 -9.36 17.37
N ASP A 94 -5.29 -9.76 18.18
CA ASP A 94 -5.17 -9.92 19.63
C ASP A 94 -4.43 -11.22 19.99
#